data_AF-A0A7Y4RBS3-F1
#
_entry.id   AF-A0A7Y4RBS3-F1
#
_cell.length_a   1.000
_cell.length_b   1.000
_cell.length_c   1.000
_cell.angle_alpha   90.00
_cell.angle_beta   90.00
_cell.angle_gamma   90.00
#
_symmetry.space_group_name_H-M   'P 1'
#
loop_
_entity.id
_entity.type
_entity.pdbx_description
1 polymer ?
#
loop_
_entity_poly.entity_id
_entity_poly.type
_entity_poly.pdbx_seq_one_letter_code
_entity_poly.pdbx_strand_id
1 'polypeptide(L)'
;RRVAADWGEGASDAPLREGNGAAAAVNDATWRHRFFSGVFWSTMGGQYSGTTSGSAVVGGIGSYTWGSTSQMVADVQGWLDSPATNFGWIMIGGEAATATVKRFSSREAIDPAERPTLTIRLTTCECVVADECDDDTVCTFDACGGGFCGNTPMPYGDVNGDGAVDIFDILCVLDGFAGNFDTCALVNLDLTPCPAGDGVIDIFDILAVLDGFAGEQGCCGP
;
A
#
# COMPACT_ATOMS: atom_id res chain seq x y z
N ARG A 1 -17.23 1.09 3.46
CA ARG A 1 -16.39 0.57 4.58
C ARG A 1 -15.55 -0.58 4.07
N ARG A 2 -14.31 -0.77 4.54
CA ARG A 2 -13.44 -1.87 4.10
C ARG A 2 -13.95 -3.24 4.56
N VAL A 3 -14.05 -4.20 3.65
CA VAL A 3 -14.39 -5.59 3.94
C VAL A 3 -13.14 -6.33 4.44
N ALA A 4 -13.30 -7.19 5.44
CA ALA A 4 -12.20 -7.85 6.14
C ALA A 4 -12.10 -9.36 5.84
N ALA A 5 -13.03 -9.91 5.08
CA ALA A 5 -13.03 -11.31 4.67
C ALA A 5 -13.48 -11.45 3.22
N ASP A 6 -12.98 -12.47 2.53
CA ASP A 6 -13.43 -12.83 1.20
C ASP A 6 -14.91 -13.23 1.18
N TRP A 7 -15.53 -13.03 0.02
CA TRP A 7 -16.93 -13.26 -0.23
C TRP A 7 -17.16 -13.59 -1.70
N GLY A 8 -18.24 -14.32 -1.97
CA GLY A 8 -18.56 -14.81 -3.30
C GLY A 8 -19.74 -14.10 -3.97
N GLU A 9 -19.80 -14.29 -5.27
CA GLU A 9 -20.92 -13.92 -6.13
C GLU A 9 -21.38 -15.17 -6.89
N GLY A 10 -22.69 -15.32 -7.05
CA GLY A 10 -23.31 -16.40 -7.80
C GLY A 10 -24.40 -15.89 -8.74
N ALA A 11 -25.20 -16.83 -9.24
CA ALA A 11 -26.13 -16.57 -10.34
C ALA A 11 -27.49 -15.97 -9.91
N SER A 12 -27.66 -15.61 -8.64
CA SER A 12 -28.94 -15.11 -8.13
C SER A 12 -29.25 -13.73 -8.68
N ASP A 13 -30.39 -13.63 -9.36
CA ASP A 13 -30.92 -12.38 -9.91
C ASP A 13 -32.36 -12.19 -9.42
N ALA A 14 -32.59 -11.13 -8.66
CA ALA A 14 -33.88 -10.84 -8.06
C ALA A 14 -34.75 -10.03 -9.05
N PRO A 15 -36.01 -10.44 -9.29
CA PRO A 15 -36.84 -9.77 -10.27
C PRO A 15 -37.20 -8.33 -9.86
N LEU A 16 -37.61 -7.53 -10.85
CA LEU A 16 -38.14 -6.17 -10.71
C LEU A 16 -37.12 -5.15 -10.18
N ARG A 17 -37.23 -4.80 -8.90
CA ARG A 17 -36.41 -3.78 -8.22
C ARG A 17 -35.62 -4.36 -7.07
N GLU A 18 -35.46 -5.69 -7.07
CA GLU A 18 -34.56 -6.46 -6.20
C GLU A 18 -34.79 -6.34 -4.68
N GLY A 19 -35.81 -5.61 -4.23
CA GLY A 19 -36.07 -5.37 -2.80
C GLY A 19 -36.45 -6.61 -1.97
N ASN A 20 -36.90 -7.69 -2.62
CA ASN A 20 -37.25 -8.95 -1.95
C ASN A 20 -36.17 -10.04 -2.08
N GLY A 21 -35.06 -9.76 -2.79
CA GLY A 21 -34.02 -10.75 -3.09
C GLY A 21 -34.48 -11.91 -3.98
N ALA A 22 -33.60 -12.91 -4.12
CA ALA A 22 -33.82 -14.17 -4.81
C ALA A 22 -33.37 -15.34 -3.92
N ALA A 23 -33.72 -16.58 -4.31
CA ALA A 23 -33.20 -17.77 -3.64
C ALA A 23 -31.70 -17.90 -3.92
N ALA A 24 -30.89 -18.06 -2.86
CA ALA A 24 -29.44 -18.10 -2.99
C ALA A 24 -28.95 -19.31 -3.80
N ALA A 25 -28.07 -19.04 -4.76
CA ALA A 25 -27.30 -19.98 -5.55
C ALA A 25 -25.94 -20.25 -4.88
N VAL A 26 -25.28 -21.32 -5.33
CA VAL A 26 -23.92 -21.64 -4.85
C VAL A 26 -22.99 -20.45 -5.07
N ASN A 27 -22.16 -20.17 -4.08
CA ASN A 27 -21.23 -19.04 -3.97
C ASN A 27 -21.82 -17.67 -3.68
N ASP A 28 -23.15 -17.51 -3.56
CA ASP A 28 -23.70 -16.20 -3.18
C ASP A 28 -23.26 -15.77 -1.78
N ALA A 29 -22.89 -14.50 -1.65
CA ALA A 29 -22.91 -13.80 -0.38
C ALA A 29 -24.38 -13.58 0.07
N THR A 30 -24.69 -14.03 1.27
CA THR A 30 -26.00 -13.85 1.92
C THR A 30 -25.80 -13.24 3.31
N TRP A 31 -26.88 -12.91 4.02
CA TRP A 31 -26.79 -12.44 5.41
C TRP A 31 -25.99 -13.39 6.32
N ARG A 32 -26.05 -14.70 6.06
CA ARG A 32 -25.42 -15.75 6.88
C ARG A 32 -24.14 -16.34 6.27
N HIS A 33 -24.05 -16.43 4.94
CA HIS A 33 -22.96 -17.09 4.22
C HIS A 33 -22.09 -16.10 3.45
N ARG A 34 -20.77 -16.30 3.50
CA ARG A 34 -19.79 -15.67 2.59
C ARG A 34 -19.78 -16.34 1.23
N PHE A 35 -19.97 -17.65 1.24
CA PHE A 35 -20.13 -18.51 0.06
C PHE A 35 -21.23 -19.52 0.35
N PHE A 36 -22.43 -19.27 -0.16
CA PHE A 36 -23.56 -20.18 0.03
C PHE A 36 -23.27 -21.55 -0.63
N SER A 37 -23.61 -22.69 -0.02
CA SER A 37 -24.26 -22.89 1.28
C SER A 37 -23.30 -23.36 2.38
N GLY A 38 -21.98 -23.18 2.20
CA GLY A 38 -20.96 -23.87 2.99
C GLY A 38 -20.14 -23.00 3.93
N VAL A 39 -19.88 -21.74 3.56
CA VAL A 39 -18.97 -20.86 4.32
C VAL A 39 -19.75 -19.72 4.96
N PHE A 40 -19.67 -19.61 6.28
CA PHE A 40 -20.38 -18.61 7.06
C PHE A 40 -19.59 -17.31 7.26
N TRP A 41 -20.30 -16.20 7.47
CA TRP A 41 -19.72 -15.03 8.11
C TRP A 41 -19.49 -15.29 9.60
N SER A 42 -18.46 -14.70 10.22
CA SER A 42 -18.35 -14.70 11.68
C SER A 42 -19.42 -13.80 12.32
N THR A 43 -19.76 -12.71 11.64
CA THR A 43 -20.77 -11.72 12.02
C THR A 43 -21.77 -11.64 10.88
N MET A 44 -23.05 -11.91 11.17
CA MET A 44 -24.08 -11.84 10.15
C MET A 44 -24.15 -10.45 9.53
N GLY A 45 -24.39 -10.39 8.22
CA GLY A 45 -24.41 -9.14 7.46
C GLY A 45 -23.07 -8.68 6.91
N GLY A 46 -21.98 -9.40 7.24
CA GLY A 46 -20.66 -9.14 6.71
C GLY A 46 -19.62 -8.88 7.79
N GLN A 47 -18.35 -9.03 7.41
CA GLN A 47 -17.20 -8.67 8.22
C GLN A 47 -16.52 -7.46 7.59
N TYR A 48 -16.62 -6.31 8.24
CA TYR A 48 -16.08 -5.05 7.72
C TYR A 48 -15.58 -4.15 8.86
N SER A 49 -14.73 -3.19 8.52
CA SER A 49 -14.15 -2.23 9.46
C SER A 49 -15.22 -1.36 10.13
N GLY A 50 -15.02 -1.09 11.43
CA GLY A 50 -15.79 -0.09 12.18
C GLY A 50 -15.61 1.34 11.65
N THR A 51 -14.50 1.60 10.95
CA THR A 51 -14.16 2.91 10.37
C THR A 51 -14.81 3.09 9.01
N THR A 52 -15.48 4.22 8.83
CA THR A 52 -16.07 4.60 7.54
C THR A 52 -15.00 5.08 6.57
N SER A 53 -14.81 4.35 5.47
CA SER A 53 -13.93 4.77 4.38
C SER A 53 -14.41 6.06 3.73
N GLY A 54 -15.68 6.11 3.32
CA GLY A 54 -16.29 7.31 2.76
C GLY A 54 -17.80 7.25 2.89
N SER A 55 -18.46 8.39 2.72
CA SER A 55 -19.91 8.52 2.75
C SER A 55 -20.39 9.58 1.76
N ALA A 56 -21.61 9.40 1.27
CA ALA A 56 -22.29 10.34 0.39
C ALA A 56 -23.80 10.24 0.63
N VAL A 57 -24.52 11.34 0.40
CA VAL A 57 -25.99 11.35 0.45
C VAL A 57 -26.53 10.90 -0.90
N VAL A 58 -27.31 9.82 -0.91
CA VAL A 58 -27.89 9.22 -2.12
C VAL A 58 -29.38 9.58 -2.22
N GLY A 59 -29.71 10.47 -3.15
CA GLY A 59 -31.05 11.00 -3.39
C GLY A 59 -31.84 10.20 -4.44
N GLY A 60 -32.29 10.88 -5.49
CA GLY A 60 -33.05 10.31 -6.61
C GLY A 60 -32.19 9.46 -7.56
N ILE A 61 -32.73 9.18 -8.76
CA ILE A 61 -31.98 8.48 -9.81
C ILE A 61 -30.87 9.40 -10.34
N GLY A 62 -29.65 8.88 -10.43
CA GLY A 62 -28.49 9.60 -10.94
C GLY A 62 -27.18 8.92 -10.59
N SER A 63 -26.07 9.51 -11.03
CA SER A 63 -24.72 9.07 -10.69
C SER A 63 -24.26 9.70 -9.38
N TYR A 64 -23.56 8.91 -8.56
CA TYR A 64 -23.04 9.34 -7.27
C TYR A 64 -21.54 9.08 -7.22
N THR A 65 -20.80 10.02 -6.62
CA THR A 65 -19.35 9.92 -6.42
C THR A 65 -19.05 10.03 -4.94
N TRP A 66 -18.24 9.10 -4.44
CA TRP A 66 -17.62 9.22 -3.13
C TRP A 66 -16.25 9.88 -3.32
N GLY A 67 -16.10 11.09 -2.77
CA GLY A 67 -14.84 11.81 -2.81
C GLY A 67 -13.75 11.09 -2.01
N SER A 68 -12.49 11.27 -2.43
CA SER A 68 -11.34 10.71 -1.72
C SER A 68 -11.31 11.20 -0.27
N THR A 69 -10.99 10.29 0.64
CA THR A 69 -10.78 10.56 2.07
C THR A 69 -9.46 9.93 2.48
N SER A 70 -8.89 10.38 3.61
CA SER A 70 -7.69 9.74 4.18
C SER A 70 -7.89 8.24 4.44
N GLN A 71 -9.09 7.83 4.84
CA GLN A 71 -9.38 6.41 5.06
C GLN A 71 -9.50 5.61 3.76
N MET A 72 -10.08 6.17 2.69
CA MET A 72 -10.10 5.49 1.38
C MET A 72 -8.69 5.34 0.81
N VAL A 73 -7.85 6.37 0.98
CA VAL A 73 -6.43 6.30 0.60
C VAL A 73 -5.72 5.21 1.41
N ALA A 74 -5.88 5.18 2.73
CA ALA A 74 -5.27 4.15 3.58
C ALA A 74 -5.76 2.73 3.24
N ASP A 75 -7.04 2.57 2.90
CA ASP A 75 -7.58 1.28 2.47
C ASP A 75 -6.94 0.81 1.15
N VAL A 76 -6.81 1.70 0.16
CA VAL A 76 -6.19 1.38 -1.15
C VAL A 76 -4.69 1.15 -1.01
N GLN A 77 -4.00 1.96 -0.20
CA GLN A 77 -2.57 1.78 0.08
C GLN A 77 -2.32 0.41 0.73
N GLY A 78 -3.11 0.03 1.74
CA GLY A 78 -2.99 -1.29 2.35
C GLY A 78 -3.27 -2.44 1.37
N TRP A 79 -4.10 -2.24 0.35
CA TRP A 79 -4.30 -3.24 -0.72
C TRP A 79 -3.12 -3.30 -1.69
N LEU A 80 -2.42 -2.19 -1.91
CA LEU A 80 -1.19 -2.18 -2.70
C LEU A 80 -0.07 -2.91 -1.95
N ASP A 81 0.10 -2.61 -0.66
CA ASP A 81 1.15 -3.17 0.20
C ASP A 81 0.90 -4.66 0.52
N SER A 82 -0.37 -5.07 0.59
CA SER A 82 -0.78 -6.45 0.91
C SER A 82 -1.98 -6.89 0.06
N PRO A 83 -1.77 -7.26 -1.23
CA PRO A 83 -2.84 -7.55 -2.19
C PRO A 83 -3.80 -8.65 -1.75
N ALA A 84 -3.33 -9.64 -0.98
CA ALA A 84 -4.16 -10.73 -0.46
C ALA A 84 -5.27 -10.27 0.50
N THR A 85 -5.21 -9.03 0.99
CA THR A 85 -6.21 -8.44 1.90
C THR A 85 -7.29 -7.62 1.18
N ASN A 86 -7.21 -7.53 -0.16
CA ASN A 86 -8.17 -6.75 -0.94
C ASN A 86 -9.48 -7.51 -1.15
N PHE A 87 -10.44 -7.29 -0.25
CA PHE A 87 -11.81 -7.79 -0.36
C PHE A 87 -12.82 -6.69 -0.75
N GLY A 88 -12.30 -5.51 -1.13
CA GLY A 88 -13.08 -4.35 -1.55
C GLY A 88 -13.80 -3.60 -0.42
N TRP A 89 -14.78 -2.80 -0.83
CA TRP A 89 -15.63 -2.02 0.08
C TRP A 89 -17.08 -2.52 0.06
N ILE A 90 -17.72 -2.43 1.22
CA ILE A 90 -19.17 -2.56 1.35
C ILE A 90 -19.83 -1.18 1.45
N MET A 91 -20.93 -1.01 0.71
CA MET A 91 -21.84 0.13 0.83
C MET A 91 -22.97 -0.22 1.80
N ILE A 92 -23.15 0.62 2.81
CA ILE A 92 -24.18 0.42 3.84
C ILE A 92 -25.08 1.66 3.85
N GLY A 93 -26.38 1.44 3.67
CA GLY A 93 -27.39 2.48 3.69
C GLY A 93 -27.86 2.82 5.11
N GLY A 94 -28.81 3.75 5.21
CA GLY A 94 -29.49 4.01 6.48
C GLY A 94 -30.44 2.86 6.82
N GLU A 95 -30.13 2.10 7.86
CA GLU A 95 -30.91 0.92 8.30
C GLU A 95 -31.93 1.26 9.41
N ALA A 96 -32.02 2.52 9.83
CA ALA A 96 -32.92 2.95 10.91
C ALA A 96 -34.39 3.09 10.47
N ALA A 97 -34.65 3.18 9.17
CA ALA A 97 -36.00 3.30 8.61
C ALA A 97 -36.31 2.11 7.71
N THR A 98 -37.60 1.77 7.59
CA THR A 98 -38.05 0.72 6.69
C THR A 98 -38.03 1.21 5.24
N ALA A 99 -37.79 0.29 4.29
CA ALA A 99 -37.83 0.53 2.85
C ALA A 99 -36.87 1.63 2.34
N THR A 100 -35.62 1.65 2.83
CA THR A 100 -34.56 2.60 2.42
C THR A 100 -33.70 2.11 1.25
N VAL A 101 -34.08 1.01 0.60
CA VAL A 101 -33.27 0.35 -0.44
C VAL A 101 -32.93 1.30 -1.59
N LYS A 102 -31.68 1.25 -2.03
CA LYS A 102 -31.16 1.94 -3.21
C LYS A 102 -30.53 0.90 -4.13
N ARG A 103 -30.84 0.99 -5.43
CA ARG A 103 -30.23 0.13 -6.44
C ARG A 103 -29.08 0.87 -7.11
N PHE A 104 -27.95 0.21 -7.25
CA PHE A 104 -26.80 0.66 -8.02
C PHE A 104 -26.56 -0.33 -9.16
N SER A 105 -26.09 0.18 -10.30
CA SER A 105 -25.66 -0.69 -11.41
C SER A 105 -24.40 -1.46 -11.01
N SER A 106 -24.32 -2.72 -11.44
CA SER A 106 -23.17 -3.59 -11.21
C SER A 106 -22.15 -3.50 -12.35
N ARG A 107 -21.04 -4.24 -12.25
CA ARG A 107 -20.04 -4.34 -13.33
C ARG A 107 -20.58 -5.10 -14.55
N GLU A 108 -21.66 -5.87 -14.38
CA GLU A 108 -22.38 -6.63 -15.41
C GLU A 108 -23.47 -5.82 -16.12
N ALA A 109 -23.65 -4.53 -15.79
CA ALA A 109 -24.64 -3.70 -16.46
C ALA A 109 -24.46 -3.71 -17.99
N ILE A 110 -25.59 -3.77 -18.70
CA ILE A 110 -25.64 -3.85 -20.18
C ILE A 110 -24.98 -2.61 -20.79
N ASP A 111 -25.35 -1.43 -20.30
CA ASP A 111 -24.71 -0.17 -20.70
C ASP A 111 -23.38 0.00 -19.94
N PRO A 112 -22.22 0.02 -20.63
CA PRO A 112 -20.93 0.25 -20.00
C PRO A 112 -20.82 1.59 -19.27
N ALA A 113 -21.58 2.62 -19.68
CA ALA A 113 -21.57 3.94 -19.05
C ALA A 113 -22.21 3.95 -17.65
N GLU A 114 -23.02 2.93 -17.32
CA GLU A 114 -23.64 2.78 -16.00
C GLU A 114 -22.78 1.95 -15.04
N ARG A 115 -21.71 1.30 -15.52
CA ARG A 115 -20.87 0.45 -14.67
C ARG A 115 -20.11 1.28 -13.64
N PRO A 116 -19.98 0.79 -12.40
CA PRO A 116 -19.23 1.50 -11.36
C PRO A 116 -17.76 1.59 -11.73
N THR A 117 -17.16 2.77 -11.52
CA THR A 117 -15.74 3.03 -11.79
C THR A 117 -15.00 3.45 -10.52
N LEU A 118 -13.77 2.96 -10.35
CA LEU A 118 -12.84 3.44 -9.33
C LEU A 118 -11.69 4.18 -10.01
N THR A 119 -11.57 5.48 -9.71
CA THR A 119 -10.45 6.31 -10.20
C THR A 119 -9.41 6.44 -9.11
N ILE A 120 -8.22 5.89 -9.34
CA ILE A 120 -7.06 6.02 -8.45
C ILE A 120 -6.08 6.97 -9.12
N ARG A 121 -5.64 7.99 -8.37
CA ARG A 121 -4.48 8.80 -8.74
C ARG A 121 -3.35 8.43 -7.81
N LEU A 122 -2.30 7.85 -8.38
CA LEU A 122 -1.08 7.56 -7.68
C LEU A 122 -0.26 8.84 -7.62
N THR A 123 0.19 9.20 -6.43
CA THR A 123 1.28 10.15 -6.28
C THR A 123 2.53 9.30 -6.20
N THR A 124 3.24 9.17 -7.32
CA THR A 124 4.61 8.64 -7.27
C THR A 124 5.47 9.72 -6.61
N CYS A 125 6.32 9.33 -5.66
CA CYS A 125 7.44 10.17 -5.28
C CYS A 125 8.36 10.19 -6.51
N GLU A 126 8.32 11.26 -7.30
CA GLU A 126 9.27 11.44 -8.38
C GLU A 126 10.58 11.86 -7.73
N CYS A 127 11.41 10.87 -7.40
CA CYS A 127 12.76 11.16 -6.96
C CYS A 127 13.55 11.74 -8.14
N VAL A 128 14.48 12.63 -7.83
CA VAL A 128 15.44 13.24 -8.74
C VAL A 128 16.86 12.88 -8.31
N VAL A 129 17.07 12.61 -7.02
CA VAL A 129 18.33 12.20 -6.41
C VAL A 129 18.10 11.05 -5.42
N ALA A 130 19.15 10.28 -5.12
CA ALA A 130 19.10 9.17 -4.16
C ALA A 130 18.68 9.62 -2.76
N ASP A 131 19.08 10.82 -2.33
CA ASP A 131 18.73 11.38 -1.01
C ASP A 131 17.20 11.51 -0.78
N GLU A 132 16.40 11.59 -1.85
CA GLU A 132 14.93 11.63 -1.72
C GLU A 132 14.31 10.24 -1.52
N CYS A 133 15.13 9.20 -1.60
CA CYS A 133 14.76 7.80 -1.46
C CYS A 133 15.21 7.17 -0.14
N ASP A 134 15.83 7.97 0.74
CA ASP A 134 16.22 7.57 2.08
C ASP A 134 15.00 7.01 2.84
N ASP A 135 15.11 5.74 3.24
CA ASP A 135 14.09 5.05 4.04
C ASP A 135 14.50 4.87 5.51
N ASP A 136 15.45 5.68 5.97
CA ASP A 136 16.02 5.65 7.31
C ASP A 136 16.62 4.25 7.64
N THR A 137 17.19 3.54 6.65
CA THR A 137 17.80 2.20 6.82
C THR A 137 19.21 2.10 6.20
N VAL A 138 20.25 2.07 7.04
CA VAL A 138 21.68 2.00 6.61
C VAL A 138 22.15 0.70 5.90
N CYS A 139 21.26 -0.25 5.63
CA CYS A 139 21.56 -1.49 4.91
C CYS A 139 20.67 -1.72 3.70
N THR A 140 20.13 -0.64 3.17
CA THR A 140 19.57 -0.56 1.82
C THR A 140 20.39 0.43 1.02
N PHE A 141 20.70 0.07 -0.22
CA PHE A 141 21.25 0.99 -1.17
C PHE A 141 20.10 1.82 -1.73
N ASP A 142 20.09 3.11 -1.41
CA ASP A 142 19.06 4.02 -1.85
C ASP A 142 19.44 4.61 -3.20
N ALA A 143 18.59 4.35 -4.18
CA ALA A 143 18.81 4.75 -5.55
C ALA A 143 17.56 5.38 -6.14
N CYS A 144 17.76 6.51 -6.83
CA CYS A 144 16.74 7.07 -7.68
C CYS A 144 16.96 6.64 -9.15
N GLY A 145 16.04 5.84 -9.68
CA GLY A 145 16.08 5.34 -11.05
C GLY A 145 14.77 5.60 -11.80
N GLY A 146 14.79 6.49 -12.79
CA GLY A 146 13.61 6.76 -13.63
C GLY A 146 12.41 7.35 -12.88
N GLY A 147 12.66 8.11 -11.80
CA GLY A 147 11.62 8.70 -10.95
C GLY A 147 11.01 7.73 -9.93
N PHE A 148 11.69 6.62 -9.65
CA PHE A 148 11.31 5.65 -8.64
C PHE A 148 12.45 5.43 -7.65
N CYS A 149 12.10 5.35 -6.37
CA CYS A 149 13.02 4.91 -5.33
C CYS A 149 13.18 3.39 -5.38
N GLY A 150 14.42 2.95 -5.35
CA GLY A 150 14.80 1.56 -5.17
C GLY A 150 15.69 1.45 -3.94
N ASN A 151 15.27 0.64 -2.98
CA ASN A 151 15.97 0.43 -1.72
C ASN A 151 16.38 -1.04 -1.71
N THR A 152 17.60 -1.32 -2.14
CA THR A 152 18.06 -2.70 -2.37
C THR A 152 18.88 -3.17 -1.17
N PRO A 153 18.55 -4.29 -0.50
CA PRO A 153 19.35 -4.78 0.62
C PRO A 153 20.82 -4.95 0.24
N MET A 154 21.72 -4.40 1.05
CA MET A 154 23.16 -4.42 0.83
C MET A 154 23.92 -4.87 2.10
N PRO A 155 25.13 -5.45 1.96
CA PRO A 155 26.01 -5.69 3.10
C PRO A 155 26.36 -4.40 3.85
N TYR A 156 26.49 -4.47 5.19
CA TYR A 156 26.96 -3.33 5.97
C TYR A 156 28.35 -2.88 5.52
N GLY A 157 28.47 -1.62 5.10
CA GLY A 157 29.71 -1.02 4.58
C GLY A 157 29.87 -1.09 3.06
N ASP A 158 28.95 -1.70 2.31
CA ASP A 158 28.92 -1.66 0.83
C ASP A 158 28.25 -0.37 0.34
N VAL A 159 28.95 0.75 0.51
CA VAL A 159 28.39 2.08 0.30
C VAL A 159 28.36 2.50 -1.18
N ASN A 160 29.07 1.77 -2.05
CA ASN A 160 29.02 1.97 -3.50
C ASN A 160 27.93 1.11 -4.19
N GLY A 161 27.36 0.13 -3.47
CA GLY A 161 26.23 -0.69 -3.92
C GLY A 161 26.57 -1.75 -4.96
N ASP A 162 27.82 -2.20 -5.05
CA ASP A 162 28.26 -3.20 -6.03
C ASP A 162 28.06 -4.66 -5.57
N GLY A 163 27.63 -4.85 -4.32
CA GLY A 163 27.34 -6.14 -3.71
C GLY A 163 28.51 -6.73 -2.93
N ALA A 164 29.64 -6.03 -2.81
CA ALA A 164 30.80 -6.46 -2.05
C ALA A 164 31.35 -5.34 -1.17
N VAL A 165 31.69 -5.66 0.07
CA VAL A 165 32.46 -4.73 0.92
C VAL A 165 33.94 -4.89 0.62
N ASP A 166 34.54 -3.92 -0.07
CA ASP A 166 35.94 -3.93 -0.46
C ASP A 166 36.62 -2.54 -0.39
N ILE A 167 37.77 -2.40 -1.05
CA ILE A 167 38.55 -1.16 -0.98
C ILE A 167 37.84 0.02 -1.66
N PHE A 168 36.94 -0.25 -2.61
CA PHE A 168 36.20 0.78 -3.32
C PHE A 168 35.17 1.46 -2.42
N ASP A 169 34.65 0.78 -1.40
CA ASP A 169 33.78 1.39 -0.37
C ASP A 169 34.53 2.39 0.51
N ILE A 170 35.76 2.02 0.90
CA ILE A 170 36.63 2.90 1.67
C ILE A 170 36.97 4.15 0.85
N LEU A 171 37.24 4.00 -0.45
CA LEU A 171 37.46 5.15 -1.32
C LEU A 171 36.20 6.02 -1.46
N CYS A 172 35.04 5.39 -1.58
CA CYS A 172 33.74 6.05 -1.69
C CYS A 172 33.42 6.93 -0.47
N VAL A 173 33.59 6.43 0.75
CA VAL A 173 33.35 7.23 1.98
C VAL A 173 34.38 8.35 2.16
N LEU A 174 35.64 8.14 1.76
CA LEU A 174 36.69 9.16 1.83
C LEU A 174 36.47 10.28 0.80
N ASP A 175 35.99 9.94 -0.40
CA ASP A 175 35.60 10.93 -1.40
C ASP A 175 34.43 11.76 -0.89
N GLY A 176 33.39 11.14 -0.30
CA GLY A 176 32.27 11.87 0.29
C GLY A 176 32.66 12.76 1.47
N PHE A 177 33.57 12.30 2.34
CA PHE A 177 34.14 13.12 3.42
C PHE A 177 34.92 14.34 2.88
N ALA A 178 35.54 14.22 1.70
CA ALA A 178 36.16 15.33 0.99
C ALA A 178 35.17 16.19 0.19
N GLY A 179 33.88 15.85 0.18
CA GLY A 179 32.82 16.53 -0.56
C GLY A 179 32.72 16.15 -2.03
N ASN A 180 33.27 15.00 -2.42
CA ASN A 180 33.16 14.44 -3.77
C ASN A 180 32.18 13.26 -3.81
N PHE A 181 31.19 13.32 -4.70
CA PHE A 181 30.08 12.37 -4.82
C PHE A 181 29.95 11.82 -6.26
N ASP A 182 31.05 11.77 -7.02
CA ASP A 182 31.04 11.32 -8.42
C ASP A 182 30.59 9.85 -8.58
N THR A 183 30.83 9.01 -7.57
CA THR A 183 30.54 7.56 -7.60
C THR A 183 29.60 7.11 -6.49
N CYS A 184 29.15 8.02 -5.61
CA CYS A 184 28.46 7.70 -4.36
C CYS A 184 27.43 8.78 -4.02
N ALA A 185 26.44 8.48 -3.18
CA ALA A 185 25.45 9.45 -2.71
C ALA A 185 25.64 9.70 -1.21
N LEU A 186 25.31 10.91 -0.74
CA LEU A 186 25.45 11.28 0.68
C LEU A 186 24.65 10.33 1.57
N VAL A 187 23.41 10.02 1.19
CA VAL A 187 22.55 9.05 1.90
C VAL A 187 23.21 7.68 2.10
N ASN A 188 23.97 7.18 1.12
CA ASN A 188 24.61 5.87 1.21
C ASN A 188 25.92 5.90 2.03
N LEU A 189 26.42 7.09 2.36
CA LEU A 189 27.65 7.29 3.12
C LEU A 189 27.40 7.64 4.58
N ASP A 190 26.22 8.15 4.94
CA ASP A 190 25.85 8.61 6.28
C ASP A 190 25.28 7.47 7.12
N LEU A 191 26.17 6.58 7.58
CA LEU A 191 25.80 5.35 8.26
C LEU A 191 25.54 5.54 9.77
N THR A 192 25.99 6.65 10.35
CA THR A 192 26.01 6.84 11.79
C THR A 192 25.55 8.23 12.21
N PRO A 193 24.78 8.34 13.31
CA PRO A 193 24.22 7.27 14.12
C PRO A 193 23.03 6.57 13.46
N CYS A 194 22.92 5.27 13.70
CA CYS A 194 21.75 4.47 13.35
C CYS A 194 20.41 5.06 13.83
N PRO A 195 19.31 4.90 13.06
CA PRO A 195 19.18 4.13 11.81
C PRO A 195 19.30 4.96 10.51
N ALA A 196 19.48 6.28 10.60
CA ALA A 196 19.32 7.21 9.47
C ALA A 196 20.50 8.18 9.28
N GLY A 197 21.62 7.97 9.97
CA GLY A 197 22.71 8.96 9.98
C GLY A 197 22.34 10.24 10.74
N ASP A 198 23.22 11.25 10.70
CA ASP A 198 22.93 12.59 11.25
C ASP A 198 22.93 13.74 10.23
N GLY A 199 22.99 13.40 8.95
CA GLY A 199 23.09 14.30 7.82
C GLY A 199 24.53 14.78 7.56
N VAL A 200 25.54 14.21 8.22
CA VAL A 200 26.93 14.66 8.14
C VAL A 200 27.87 13.48 7.96
N ILE A 201 28.58 13.44 6.83
CA ILE A 201 29.69 12.50 6.66
C ILE A 201 30.84 12.90 7.58
N ASP A 202 31.03 12.14 8.64
CA ASP A 202 32.07 12.37 9.63
C ASP A 202 32.98 11.16 9.85
N ILE A 203 33.77 11.18 10.93
CA ILE A 203 34.71 10.09 11.21
C ILE A 203 34.00 8.79 11.60
N PHE A 204 32.81 8.87 12.17
CA PHE A 204 32.03 7.71 12.60
C PHE A 204 31.50 6.92 11.41
N ASP A 205 31.19 7.57 10.29
CA ASP A 205 30.80 6.88 9.05
C ASP A 205 31.96 6.16 8.40
N ILE A 206 33.14 6.79 8.39
CA ILE A 206 34.37 6.15 7.92
C ILE A 206 34.66 4.90 8.77
N LEU A 207 34.47 5.00 10.09
CA LEU A 207 34.63 3.84 10.98
C LEU A 207 33.59 2.77 10.69
N ALA A 208 32.34 3.13 10.43
CA ALA A 208 31.28 2.19 10.06
C ALA A 208 31.62 1.39 8.78
N VAL A 209 32.14 2.05 7.74
CA VAL A 209 32.61 1.36 6.53
C VAL A 209 33.80 0.44 6.83
N LEU A 210 34.74 0.87 7.67
CA LEU A 210 35.88 0.03 8.08
C LEU A 210 35.46 -1.17 8.91
N ASP A 211 34.43 -1.03 9.75
CA ASP A 211 33.84 -2.11 10.53
C ASP A 211 33.18 -3.13 9.57
N GLY A 212 32.42 -2.66 8.58
CA GLY A 212 31.90 -3.49 7.49
C GLY A 212 33.00 -4.23 6.73
N PHE A 213 34.10 -3.55 6.39
CA PHE A 213 35.26 -4.14 5.72
C PHE A 213 35.98 -5.17 6.61
N ALA A 214 35.96 -4.99 7.92
CA ALA A 214 36.46 -5.97 8.89
C ALA A 214 35.50 -7.17 9.07
N GLY A 215 34.32 -7.15 8.44
CA GLY A 215 33.30 -8.18 8.51
C GLY A 215 32.36 -8.03 9.71
N GLU A 216 32.37 -6.89 10.38
CA GLU A 216 31.38 -6.56 11.41
C GLU A 216 30.02 -6.25 10.78
N GLN A 217 28.95 -6.47 11.54
CA GLN A 217 27.58 -6.20 11.10
C GLN A 217 27.03 -5.07 11.95
N GLY A 218 26.79 -3.92 11.31
CA GLY A 218 26.19 -2.75 11.94
C GLY A 218 24.84 -2.37 11.35
N CYS A 219 24.23 -3.24 10.52
CA CYS A 219 22.88 -3.03 10.01
C CYS A 219 21.91 -2.78 11.15
N CYS A 220 21.28 -1.61 11.09
CA CYS A 220 20.31 -1.15 12.06
C CYS A 220 19.08 -0.65 11.31
N GLY A 221 17.91 -1.01 11.82
CA GLY A 221 16.60 -0.70 11.29
C GLY A 221 15.57 -1.23 12.29
N PRO A 222 14.28 -0.89 12.15
CA PRO A 222 13.23 -1.48 12.97
C PRO A 222 13.15 -3.02 12.88
#